data_AF-A0AAN3A723-F1
#
_entry.id   AF-A0AAN3A723-F1
#
_cell.length_a   1.000
_cell.length_b   1.000
_cell.length_c   1.000
_cell.angle_alpha   90.00
_cell.angle_beta   90.00
_cell.angle_gamma   90.00
#
_symmetry.space_group_name_H-M   'P 1'
#
loop_
_entity.id
_entity.type
_entity.pdbx_description
1 polymer ?
#
loop_
_entity_poly.entity_id
_entity_poly.type
_entity_poly.pdbx_seq_one_letter_code
_entity_poly.pdbx_strand_id
1 'polypeptide(L)'
;MIANLRNYEPETIEFVVPDSIREKFPPVLFQGSTNVDELIKLVNEHFNATFPESEVTQRLLDEFEISEIREEYCIKQENEVPKRERELLEAIERAKKIKSDAQDRLASIKTEIKDLAAEVKKGTREYHLSSKNTIRFALDGYFLYYSWVNGEFKLVKAEKIPDWDKRSLWAQEDRNRKAMLDLFGIEYPEVERPIDDTEDYGDKFEEDLSDKLPEEEPEDDE
;
A
#
# COMPACT_ATOMS: atom_id res chain seq x y z
N MET A 1 -20.35 38.65 18.37
CA MET A 1 -20.30 39.91 19.15
C MET A 1 -20.11 39.54 20.60
N ILE A 2 -19.01 40.02 21.18
CA ILE A 2 -18.63 39.84 22.59
C ILE A 2 -19.82 40.25 23.47
N ALA A 3 -20.16 39.42 24.46
CA ALA A 3 -21.32 39.65 25.32
C ALA A 3 -21.24 40.99 26.06
N ASN A 4 -20.02 41.41 26.42
CA ASN A 4 -19.75 42.67 27.12
C ASN A 4 -19.86 43.90 26.21
N LEU A 5 -19.62 43.76 24.90
CA LEU A 5 -19.74 44.88 23.95
C LEU A 5 -21.16 45.12 23.45
N ARG A 6 -22.11 44.20 23.70
CA ARG A 6 -23.47 44.30 23.15
C ARG A 6 -24.28 45.49 23.67
N ASN A 7 -23.97 45.98 24.87
CA ASN A 7 -24.67 47.09 25.52
C ASN A 7 -23.69 48.20 25.97
N TYR A 8 -22.51 48.26 25.34
CA TYR A 8 -21.48 49.22 25.70
C TYR A 8 -21.50 50.41 24.74
N GLU A 9 -21.52 51.62 25.29
CA GLU A 9 -21.36 52.86 24.54
C GLU A 9 -20.22 53.67 25.19
N PRO A 10 -19.20 54.08 24.42
CA PRO A 10 -18.07 54.85 24.94
C PRO A 10 -18.51 56.18 25.56
N GLU A 11 -17.89 56.57 26.67
CA GLU A 11 -18.11 57.90 27.26
C GLU A 11 -17.64 59.04 26.34
N THR A 12 -16.58 58.79 25.56
CA THR A 12 -16.02 59.74 24.60
C THR A 12 -15.89 59.07 23.24
N ILE A 13 -16.53 59.64 22.22
CA ILE A 13 -16.51 59.14 20.85
C ILE A 13 -15.59 60.02 20.00
N GLU A 14 -14.49 59.45 19.51
CA GLU A 14 -13.60 60.11 18.57
C GLU A 14 -13.78 59.58 17.15
N PHE A 15 -14.09 60.46 16.20
CA PHE A 15 -14.26 60.08 14.80
C PHE A 15 -12.93 60.07 14.03
N VAL A 16 -12.84 59.15 13.07
CA VAL A 16 -11.72 59.07 12.12
C VAL A 16 -11.90 60.15 11.06
N VAL A 17 -11.24 61.27 11.25
CA VAL A 17 -11.21 62.40 10.32
C VAL A 17 -9.76 62.62 9.87
N PRO A 18 -9.48 62.73 8.55
CA PRO A 18 -8.13 63.01 8.07
C PRO A 18 -7.52 64.27 8.70
N ASP A 19 -6.23 64.21 9.09
CA ASP A 19 -5.54 65.30 9.78
C ASP A 19 -5.58 66.62 8.99
N SER A 20 -5.43 66.54 7.66
CA SER A 20 -5.51 67.69 6.75
C SER A 20 -6.86 68.44 6.79
N ILE A 21 -7.93 67.78 7.23
CA ILE A 21 -9.26 68.38 7.42
C ILE A 21 -9.39 68.87 8.86
N ARG A 22 -8.92 68.08 9.84
CA ARG A 22 -8.94 68.40 11.27
C ARG A 22 -8.14 69.68 11.61
N GLU A 23 -7.10 69.98 10.85
CA GLU A 23 -6.33 71.23 10.96
C GLU A 23 -7.04 72.45 10.37
N LYS A 24 -7.93 72.24 9.38
CA LYS A 24 -8.61 73.33 8.66
C LYS A 24 -9.93 73.73 9.30
N PHE A 25 -10.61 72.79 9.95
CA PHE A 25 -11.93 73.01 10.52
C PHE A 25 -11.94 72.72 12.01
N PRO A 26 -12.66 73.54 12.81
CA PRO A 26 -12.78 73.28 14.23
C PRO A 26 -13.48 71.92 14.45
N PRO A 27 -13.00 71.09 15.39
CA PRO A 27 -13.57 69.76 15.63
C PRO A 27 -14.96 69.81 16.27
N VAL A 28 -15.29 70.89 16.99
CA VAL A 28 -16.57 71.09 17.68
C VAL A 28 -17.13 72.47 17.33
N LEU A 29 -18.39 72.51 16.93
CA LEU A 29 -19.17 73.74 16.75
C LEU A 29 -20.25 73.82 17.84
N PHE A 30 -20.64 75.04 18.23
CA PHE A 30 -21.71 75.30 19.21
C PHE A 30 -21.50 74.63 20.58
N GLN A 31 -20.27 74.71 21.10
CA GLN A 31 -19.93 74.14 22.40
C GLN A 31 -20.80 74.75 23.52
N GLY A 32 -21.47 73.90 24.31
CA GLY A 32 -22.37 74.31 25.39
C GLY A 32 -23.85 74.35 25.03
N SER A 33 -24.22 74.13 23.77
CA SER A 33 -25.62 73.94 23.38
C SER A 33 -26.16 72.59 23.89
N THR A 34 -27.38 72.60 24.43
CA THR A 34 -28.02 71.42 25.04
C THR A 34 -29.21 70.89 24.23
N ASN A 35 -29.65 71.62 23.19
CA ASN A 35 -30.83 71.30 22.41
C ASN A 35 -30.53 71.25 20.90
N VAL A 36 -30.79 70.09 20.29
CA VAL A 36 -30.56 69.83 18.87
C VAL A 36 -31.51 70.64 17.98
N ASP A 37 -32.76 70.86 18.39
CA ASP A 37 -33.73 71.61 17.59
C ASP A 37 -33.35 73.09 17.44
N GLU A 38 -32.75 73.66 18.49
CA GLU A 38 -32.22 75.03 18.46
C GLU A 38 -31.00 75.12 17.54
N LEU A 39 -30.12 74.12 17.57
CA LEU A 39 -28.99 74.03 16.64
C LEU A 39 -29.45 73.94 15.19
N ILE A 40 -30.48 73.13 14.89
CA ILE A 40 -31.00 72.99 13.52
C ILE A 40 -31.57 74.32 13.02
N LYS A 41 -32.30 75.08 13.85
CA LYS A 41 -32.81 76.41 13.48
C LYS A 41 -31.67 77.37 13.18
N LEU A 42 -30.68 77.46 14.08
CA LEU A 42 -29.51 78.33 13.92
C LEU A 42 -28.71 77.98 12.66
N VAL A 43 -28.56 76.69 12.37
CA VAL A 43 -27.91 76.20 11.16
C VAL A 43 -28.70 76.61 9.92
N ASN A 44 -30.03 76.44 9.89
CA ASN A 44 -30.86 76.84 8.74
C ASN A 44 -30.95 78.36 8.54
N GLU A 45 -30.82 79.16 9.61
CA GLU A 45 -30.81 80.62 9.53
C GLU A 45 -29.49 81.19 9.00
N HIS A 46 -28.36 80.58 9.37
CA HIS A 46 -27.02 81.12 9.05
C HIS A 46 -26.25 80.33 7.98
N PHE A 47 -26.62 79.10 7.69
CA PHE A 47 -25.94 78.22 6.75
C PHE A 47 -26.92 77.67 5.71
N ASN A 48 -26.44 77.48 4.49
CA ASN A 48 -27.18 76.73 3.47
C ASN A 48 -26.81 75.24 3.60
N ALA A 49 -27.52 74.52 4.48
CA ALA A 49 -27.24 73.14 4.84
C ALA A 49 -28.22 72.13 4.21
N THR A 50 -27.74 70.94 3.91
CA THR A 50 -28.55 69.78 3.48
C THR A 50 -28.43 68.66 4.51
N PHE A 51 -29.53 67.95 4.79
CA PHE A 51 -29.57 66.86 5.77
C PHE A 51 -29.54 65.49 5.08
N PRO A 52 -28.45 64.72 5.17
CA PRO A 52 -28.38 63.38 4.60
C PRO A 52 -29.23 62.38 5.42
N GLU A 53 -29.79 61.35 4.76
CA GLU A 53 -30.75 60.42 5.38
C GLU A 53 -30.11 59.27 6.17
N SER A 54 -28.87 58.86 5.85
CA SER A 54 -28.23 57.68 6.50
C SER A 54 -26.70 57.66 6.35
N GLU A 55 -26.05 58.74 6.77
CA GLU A 55 -24.59 58.80 6.71
C GLU A 55 -23.94 57.85 7.73
N VAL A 56 -22.88 57.14 7.32
CA VAL A 56 -22.13 56.23 8.18
C VAL A 56 -20.68 56.70 8.23
N THR A 57 -20.12 56.76 9.43
CA THR A 57 -18.72 57.14 9.64
C THR A 57 -18.02 56.13 10.54
N GLN A 58 -16.69 56.25 10.61
CA GLN A 58 -15.86 55.43 11.48
C GLN A 58 -15.46 56.22 12.71
N ARG A 59 -15.58 55.58 13.87
CA ARG A 59 -15.00 56.06 15.13
C ARG A 59 -13.83 55.19 15.54
N LEU A 60 -12.95 55.76 16.35
CA LEU A 60 -11.94 55.02 17.07
C LEU A 60 -12.62 54.17 18.15
N LEU A 61 -12.05 52.99 18.37
CA LEU A 61 -12.39 52.15 19.49
C LEU A 61 -11.77 52.74 20.75
N ASP A 62 -12.47 52.66 21.87
CA ASP A 62 -11.89 53.05 23.14
C ASP A 62 -11.05 51.92 23.77
N GLU A 63 -10.44 52.22 24.91
CA GLU A 63 -9.55 51.29 25.59
C GLU A 63 -10.25 50.00 26.02
N PHE A 64 -11.53 50.06 26.42
CA PHE A 64 -12.31 48.91 26.85
C PHE A 64 -12.67 48.00 25.68
N GLU A 65 -13.15 48.57 24.57
CA GLU A 65 -13.43 47.81 23.36
C GLU A 65 -12.17 47.12 22.83
N ILE A 66 -11.05 47.85 22.83
CA ILE A 66 -9.75 47.29 22.44
C ILE A 66 -9.36 46.15 23.38
N SER A 67 -9.50 46.30 24.70
CA SER A 67 -9.13 45.23 25.65
C SER A 67 -9.98 43.98 25.48
N GLU A 68 -11.30 44.13 25.32
CA GLU A 68 -12.22 43.01 25.16
C GLU A 68 -11.97 42.25 23.84
N ILE A 69 -11.76 42.98 22.74
CA ILE A 69 -11.41 42.39 21.44
C ILE A 69 -10.07 41.66 21.53
N ARG A 70 -9.09 42.23 22.27
CA ARG A 70 -7.79 41.60 22.50
C ARG A 70 -7.90 40.31 23.26
N GLU A 71 -8.64 40.31 24.35
CA GLU A 71 -8.88 39.10 25.13
C GLU A 71 -9.54 38.01 24.28
N GLU A 72 -10.55 38.36 23.47
CA GLU A 72 -11.23 37.40 22.61
C GLU A 72 -10.28 36.74 21.60
N TYR A 73 -9.48 37.53 20.87
CA TYR A 73 -8.58 36.93 19.89
C TYR A 73 -7.43 36.17 20.55
N CYS A 74 -6.95 36.59 21.73
CA CYS A 74 -5.95 35.84 22.50
C CYS A 74 -6.50 34.46 22.92
N ILE A 75 -7.71 34.40 23.47
CA ILE A 75 -8.37 33.14 23.85
C ILE A 75 -8.50 32.22 22.63
N LYS A 76 -8.91 32.76 21.48
CA LYS A 76 -9.01 31.98 20.24
C LYS A 76 -7.64 31.49 19.77
N GLN A 77 -6.61 32.32 19.86
CA GLN A 77 -5.26 31.96 19.46
C GLN A 77 -4.66 30.88 20.38
N GLU A 78 -4.89 30.94 21.68
CA GLU A 78 -4.35 29.99 22.64
C GLU A 78 -5.12 28.66 22.65
N ASN A 79 -6.45 28.70 22.52
CA ASN A 79 -7.29 27.51 22.74
C ASN A 79 -7.89 26.94 21.46
N GLU A 80 -8.45 27.80 20.60
CA GLU A 80 -9.15 27.34 19.40
C GLU A 80 -8.16 26.96 18.29
N VAL A 81 -7.13 27.76 18.04
CA VAL A 81 -6.14 27.47 16.97
C VAL A 81 -5.47 26.10 17.17
N PRO A 82 -4.86 25.78 18.33
CA PRO A 82 -4.18 24.50 18.50
C PRO A 82 -5.14 23.31 18.45
N LYS A 83 -6.38 23.51 18.91
CA LYS A 83 -7.42 22.49 18.81
C LYS A 83 -7.77 22.20 17.35
N ARG A 84 -8.00 23.23 16.53
CA ARG A 84 -8.34 23.07 15.11
C ARG A 84 -7.18 22.51 14.30
N GLU A 85 -5.95 22.90 14.61
CA GLU A 85 -4.75 22.33 13.98
C GLU A 85 -4.63 20.83 14.24
N ARG A 86 -4.89 20.38 15.48
CA ARG A 86 -4.89 18.96 15.82
C ARG A 86 -5.98 18.18 15.08
N GLU A 87 -7.21 18.71 15.07
CA GLU A 87 -8.34 18.11 14.34
C GLU A 87 -8.03 17.97 12.85
N LEU A 88 -7.38 18.98 12.25
CA LEU A 88 -6.92 18.95 10.86
C LEU A 88 -5.88 17.85 10.65
N LEU A 89 -4.89 17.74 11.54
CA LEU A 89 -3.82 16.76 11.43
C LEU A 89 -4.36 15.32 11.54
N GLU A 90 -5.28 15.07 12.48
CA GLU A 90 -5.99 13.79 12.62
C GLU A 90 -6.85 13.46 11.38
N ALA A 91 -7.48 14.47 10.75
CA ALA A 91 -8.22 14.27 9.52
C ALA A 91 -7.30 13.89 8.35
N ILE A 92 -6.13 14.54 8.23
CA ILE A 92 -5.12 14.23 7.22
C ILE A 92 -4.59 12.80 7.40
N GLU A 93 -4.30 12.39 8.63
CA GLU A 93 -3.82 11.04 8.92
C GLU A 93 -4.85 9.97 8.53
N ARG A 94 -6.12 10.17 8.92
CA ARG A 94 -7.22 9.26 8.53
C ARG A 94 -7.37 9.19 7.01
N ALA A 95 -7.30 10.32 6.31
CA ALA A 95 -7.37 10.35 4.85
C ALA A 95 -6.20 9.61 4.18
N LYS A 96 -4.98 9.77 4.70
CA LYS A 96 -3.79 9.03 4.22
C LYS A 96 -3.95 7.53 4.41
N LYS A 97 -4.46 7.09 5.57
CA LYS A 97 -4.70 5.68 5.85
C LYS A 97 -5.73 5.08 4.88
N ILE A 98 -6.86 5.75 4.70
CA ILE A 98 -7.91 5.32 3.75
C ILE A 98 -7.34 5.22 2.33
N LYS A 99 -6.53 6.20 1.92
CA LYS A 99 -5.87 6.18 0.61
C LYS A 99 -4.91 5.00 0.49
N SER A 100 -4.07 4.75 1.48
CA SER A 100 -3.11 3.63 1.48
C SER A 100 -3.84 2.29 1.39
N ASP A 101 -4.85 2.06 2.24
CA ASP A 101 -5.64 0.82 2.24
C ASP A 101 -6.30 0.56 0.88
N ALA A 102 -6.81 1.62 0.22
CA ALA A 102 -7.39 1.50 -1.11
C ALA A 102 -6.34 1.19 -2.19
N GLN A 103 -5.14 1.78 -2.09
CA GLN A 103 -4.02 1.49 -2.99
C GLN A 103 -3.53 0.05 -2.84
N ASP A 104 -3.44 -0.47 -1.62
CA ASP A 104 -2.99 -1.84 -1.33
C ASP A 104 -3.99 -2.87 -1.88
N ARG A 105 -5.29 -2.63 -1.70
CA ARG A 105 -6.34 -3.48 -2.31
C ARG A 105 -6.26 -3.51 -3.83
N LEU A 106 -6.03 -2.35 -4.46
CA LEU A 106 -5.86 -2.27 -5.91
C LEU A 106 -4.61 -3.00 -6.37
N ALA A 107 -3.51 -2.90 -5.61
CA ALA A 107 -2.27 -3.59 -5.91
C ALA A 107 -2.44 -5.12 -5.82
N SER A 108 -3.15 -5.62 -4.81
CA SER A 108 -3.47 -7.06 -4.68
C SER A 108 -4.18 -7.59 -5.93
N ILE A 109 -5.30 -6.96 -6.31
CA ILE A 109 -6.07 -7.38 -7.49
C ILE A 109 -5.25 -7.28 -8.78
N LYS A 110 -4.40 -6.26 -8.92
CA LYS A 110 -3.50 -6.16 -10.09
C LYS A 110 -2.48 -7.29 -10.14
N THR A 111 -1.98 -7.74 -9.00
CA THR A 111 -1.05 -8.90 -8.93
C THR A 111 -1.79 -10.18 -9.28
N GLU A 112 -2.97 -10.42 -8.70
CA GLU A 112 -3.81 -11.57 -9.04
C GLU A 112 -4.13 -11.63 -10.54
N ILE A 113 -4.46 -10.48 -11.15
CA ILE A 113 -4.69 -10.39 -12.60
C ILE A 113 -3.43 -10.76 -13.38
N LYS A 114 -2.24 -10.34 -12.94
CA LYS A 114 -0.99 -10.71 -13.60
C LYS A 114 -0.72 -12.21 -13.51
N ASP A 115 -0.99 -12.82 -12.35
CA ASP A 115 -0.81 -14.26 -12.15
C ASP A 115 -1.78 -15.06 -13.03
N LEU A 116 -3.05 -14.65 -13.08
CA LEU A 116 -4.04 -15.24 -13.99
C LEU A 116 -3.64 -15.07 -15.46
N ALA A 117 -3.14 -13.89 -15.86
CA ALA A 117 -2.65 -13.67 -17.22
C ALA A 117 -1.42 -14.54 -17.53
N ALA A 118 -0.56 -14.78 -16.54
CA ALA A 118 0.57 -15.70 -16.67
C ALA A 118 0.10 -17.16 -16.82
N GLU A 119 -0.93 -17.58 -16.09
CA GLU A 119 -1.55 -18.91 -16.22
C GLU A 119 -2.17 -19.10 -17.62
N VAL A 120 -2.90 -18.09 -18.11
CA VAL A 120 -3.43 -18.08 -19.48
C VAL A 120 -2.32 -18.16 -20.51
N LYS A 121 -1.21 -17.42 -20.31
CA LYS A 121 -0.06 -17.45 -21.22
C LYS A 121 0.68 -18.79 -21.20
N LYS A 122 0.77 -19.43 -20.03
CA LYS A 122 1.36 -20.77 -19.87
C LYS A 122 0.50 -21.82 -20.60
N GLY A 123 -0.82 -21.64 -20.60
CA GLY A 123 -1.77 -22.50 -21.32
C GLY A 123 -1.88 -23.92 -20.76
N THR A 124 -1.32 -24.18 -19.57
CA THR A 124 -1.33 -25.49 -18.91
C THR A 124 -1.85 -25.34 -17.49
N ARG A 125 -2.77 -26.20 -17.07
CA ARG A 125 -3.29 -26.27 -15.70
C ARG A 125 -2.92 -27.61 -15.08
N GLU A 126 -2.64 -27.62 -13.79
CA GLU A 126 -2.41 -28.86 -13.05
C GLU A 126 -3.68 -29.72 -13.04
N TYR A 127 -3.52 -30.99 -13.41
CA TYR A 127 -4.59 -31.97 -13.44
C TYR A 127 -4.24 -33.11 -12.49
N HIS A 128 -5.00 -33.26 -11.42
CA HIS A 128 -4.74 -34.29 -10.43
C HIS A 128 -5.32 -35.63 -10.90
N LEU A 129 -4.46 -36.61 -11.15
CA LEU A 129 -4.83 -37.92 -11.64
C LEU A 129 -5.27 -38.82 -10.47
N SER A 130 -6.34 -39.61 -10.68
CA SER A 130 -6.79 -40.58 -9.68
C SER A 130 -5.84 -41.77 -9.60
N SER A 131 -5.33 -42.09 -8.41
CA SER A 131 -4.43 -43.24 -8.20
C SER A 131 -5.08 -44.59 -8.53
N LYS A 132 -6.42 -44.69 -8.48
CA LYS A 132 -7.15 -45.93 -8.81
C LYS A 132 -7.21 -46.19 -10.32
N ASN A 133 -7.17 -45.12 -11.11
CA ASN A 133 -7.37 -45.17 -12.56
C ASN A 133 -6.07 -44.93 -13.33
N THR A 134 -4.95 -44.76 -12.62
CA THR A 134 -3.65 -44.47 -13.19
C THR A 134 -2.75 -45.68 -13.03
N ILE A 135 -2.27 -46.20 -14.15
CA ILE A 135 -1.37 -47.35 -14.20
C ILE A 135 -0.02 -46.85 -14.65
N ARG A 136 1.04 -47.31 -13.98
CA ARG A 136 2.43 -47.06 -14.35
C ARG A 136 3.06 -48.36 -14.83
N PHE A 137 3.70 -48.34 -15.98
CA PHE A 137 4.49 -49.46 -16.47
C PHE A 137 5.77 -48.98 -17.18
N ALA A 138 6.79 -49.84 -17.17
CA ALA A 138 8.08 -49.57 -17.80
C ALA A 138 8.09 -50.06 -19.26
N LEU A 139 8.53 -49.22 -20.18
CA LEU A 139 8.68 -49.53 -21.59
C LEU A 139 9.70 -48.60 -22.26
N ASP A 140 10.62 -49.14 -23.05
CA ASP A 140 11.62 -48.39 -23.84
C ASP A 140 12.49 -47.45 -22.98
N GLY A 141 12.84 -47.89 -21.77
CA GLY A 141 13.60 -47.07 -20.83
C GLY A 141 12.82 -45.90 -20.19
N TYR A 142 11.49 -45.85 -20.31
CA TYR A 142 10.62 -44.88 -19.66
C TYR A 142 9.56 -45.53 -18.75
N PHE A 143 9.24 -44.88 -17.64
CA PHE A 143 8.00 -45.08 -16.90
C PHE A 143 6.88 -44.31 -17.57
N LEU A 144 5.97 -45.06 -18.20
CA LEU A 144 4.75 -44.51 -18.79
C LEU A 144 3.63 -44.54 -17.76
N TYR A 145 2.98 -43.41 -17.56
CA TYR A 145 1.79 -43.27 -16.74
C TYR A 145 0.60 -43.10 -17.67
N TYR A 146 -0.30 -44.07 -17.67
CA TYR A 146 -1.58 -43.97 -18.35
C TYR A 146 -2.70 -43.81 -17.34
N SER A 147 -3.68 -42.96 -17.64
CA SER A 147 -4.84 -42.77 -16.79
C SER A 147 -6.13 -42.79 -17.60
N TRP A 148 -7.19 -43.35 -17.01
CA TRP A 148 -8.52 -43.29 -17.61
C TRP A 148 -9.13 -41.90 -17.38
N VAL A 149 -9.14 -41.09 -18.45
CA VAL A 149 -9.63 -39.69 -18.42
C VAL A 149 -10.61 -39.49 -19.58
N ASN A 150 -11.82 -39.02 -19.26
CA ASN A 150 -12.88 -38.74 -20.24
C ASN A 150 -13.25 -39.93 -21.16
N GLY A 151 -13.28 -41.15 -20.62
CA GLY A 151 -13.74 -42.34 -21.35
C GLY A 151 -12.67 -43.01 -22.24
N GLU A 152 -11.43 -42.54 -22.18
CA GLU A 152 -10.30 -43.09 -22.92
C GLU A 152 -9.10 -43.28 -21.99
N PHE A 153 -8.26 -44.27 -22.28
CA PHE A 153 -7.02 -44.52 -21.56
C PHE A 153 -5.88 -43.73 -22.21
N LYS A 154 -5.47 -42.62 -21.57
CA LYS A 154 -4.54 -41.65 -22.15
C LYS A 154 -3.17 -41.71 -21.48
N LEU A 155 -2.11 -41.55 -22.25
CA LEU A 155 -0.77 -41.32 -21.72
C LEU A 155 -0.73 -39.90 -21.11
N VAL A 156 -0.43 -39.83 -19.81
CA VAL A 156 -0.50 -38.58 -19.04
C VAL A 156 0.87 -38.11 -18.53
N LYS A 157 1.84 -39.01 -18.41
CA LYS A 157 3.23 -38.68 -18.04
C LYS A 157 4.18 -39.76 -18.55
N ALA A 158 5.38 -39.37 -18.95
CA ALA A 158 6.49 -40.29 -19.22
C ALA A 158 7.75 -39.78 -18.49
N GLU A 159 8.42 -40.65 -17.75
CA GLU A 159 9.66 -40.33 -17.02
C GLU A 159 10.75 -41.30 -17.41
N LYS A 160 11.98 -40.83 -17.56
CA LYS A 160 13.11 -41.72 -17.89
C LYS A 160 13.42 -42.62 -16.69
N ILE A 161 13.58 -43.92 -16.92
CA ILE A 161 13.93 -44.88 -15.87
C ILE A 161 15.38 -44.60 -15.43
N PRO A 162 15.63 -44.33 -14.13
CA PRO A 162 16.98 -44.14 -13.62
C PRO A 162 17.84 -45.40 -13.76
N ASP A 163 19.15 -45.22 -13.97
CA ASP A 163 20.06 -46.33 -14.33
C ASP A 163 20.16 -47.43 -13.25
N TRP A 164 19.96 -47.08 -11.98
CA TRP A 164 19.96 -48.03 -10.86
C TRP A 164 18.71 -48.92 -10.79
N ASP A 165 17.59 -48.52 -11.38
CA ASP A 165 16.31 -49.26 -11.32
C ASP A 165 16.07 -50.10 -12.59
N LYS A 166 16.90 -49.90 -13.63
CA LYS A 166 16.80 -50.63 -14.89
C LYS A 166 16.86 -52.14 -14.68
N ARG A 167 17.84 -52.63 -13.90
CA ARG A 167 18.14 -54.07 -13.75
C ARG A 167 16.97 -54.91 -13.20
N SER A 168 16.07 -54.31 -12.42
CA SER A 168 14.92 -55.00 -11.80
C SER A 168 13.68 -55.06 -12.71
N LEU A 169 13.60 -54.19 -13.73
CA LEU A 169 12.38 -53.97 -14.51
C LEU A 169 12.34 -54.71 -15.86
N TRP A 170 13.42 -55.42 -16.24
CA TRP A 170 13.54 -56.05 -17.57
C TRP A 170 12.48 -57.12 -17.84
N ALA A 171 12.19 -57.97 -16.85
CA ALA A 171 11.16 -59.00 -17.00
C ALA A 171 9.76 -58.41 -17.21
N GLN A 172 9.53 -57.20 -16.69
CA GLN A 172 8.30 -56.45 -16.90
C GLN A 172 8.30 -55.76 -18.27
N GLU A 173 9.44 -55.20 -18.69
CA GLU A 173 9.61 -54.55 -19.98
C GLU A 173 9.44 -55.51 -21.17
N ASP A 174 10.00 -56.73 -21.10
CA ASP A 174 9.82 -57.75 -22.15
C ASP A 174 8.36 -58.18 -22.28
N ARG A 175 7.64 -58.33 -21.14
CA ARG A 175 6.22 -58.63 -21.12
C ARG A 175 5.39 -57.48 -21.71
N ASN A 176 5.76 -56.24 -21.42
CA ASN A 176 5.09 -55.05 -21.93
C ASN A 176 5.36 -54.83 -23.42
N ARG A 177 6.60 -55.08 -23.90
CA ARG A 177 6.96 -55.01 -25.33
C ARG A 177 6.13 -56.00 -26.14
N LYS A 178 6.02 -57.24 -25.66
CA LYS A 178 5.17 -58.27 -26.27
C LYS A 178 3.69 -57.86 -26.26
N ALA A 179 3.20 -57.29 -25.15
CA ALA A 179 1.83 -56.80 -25.07
C ALA A 179 1.55 -55.62 -26.03
N MET A 180 2.51 -54.72 -26.24
CA MET A 180 2.38 -53.61 -27.20
C MET A 180 2.38 -54.08 -28.66
N LEU A 181 3.16 -55.12 -28.97
CA LEU A 181 3.15 -55.78 -30.27
C LEU A 181 1.82 -56.52 -30.51
N ASP A 182 1.39 -57.34 -29.56
CA ASP A 182 0.22 -58.20 -29.70
C ASP A 182 -1.11 -57.42 -29.69
N LEU A 183 -1.23 -56.37 -28.86
CA LEU A 183 -2.48 -55.61 -28.68
C LEU A 183 -2.57 -54.37 -29.57
N PHE A 184 -1.45 -53.70 -29.84
CA PHE A 184 -1.42 -52.41 -30.55
C PHE A 184 -0.62 -52.44 -31.85
N GLY A 185 0.10 -53.54 -32.15
CA GLY A 185 0.89 -53.67 -33.37
C GLY A 185 2.11 -52.74 -33.44
N ILE A 186 2.59 -52.25 -32.28
CA ILE A 186 3.70 -51.30 -32.21
C ILE A 186 4.95 -52.04 -31.71
N GLU A 187 5.99 -52.08 -32.55
CA GLU A 187 7.30 -52.61 -32.20
C GLU A 187 8.14 -51.53 -31.51
N TYR A 188 8.73 -51.89 -30.37
CA TYR A 188 9.70 -51.07 -29.65
C TYR A 188 11.07 -51.75 -29.72
N PRO A 189 12.17 -51.01 -29.90
CA PRO A 189 13.50 -51.57 -29.95
C PRO A 189 13.86 -52.32 -28.66
N GLU A 190 14.69 -53.35 -28.77
CA GLU A 190 15.23 -54.04 -27.61
C GLU A 190 16.22 -53.11 -26.90
N VAL A 191 15.96 -52.82 -25.61
CA VAL A 191 16.91 -52.11 -24.77
C VAL A 191 18.04 -53.08 -24.44
N GLU A 192 19.29 -52.69 -24.75
CA GLU A 192 20.48 -53.50 -24.50
C GLU A 192 20.52 -53.96 -23.04
N ARG A 193 20.75 -55.27 -22.83
CA ARG A 193 20.96 -55.86 -21.51
C ARG A 193 22.30 -55.35 -20.97
N PRO A 194 22.35 -54.72 -19.78
CA PRO A 194 23.58 -54.65 -19.02
C PRO A 194 24.23 -56.03 -18.93
N ILE A 195 25.43 -56.12 -19.51
CA ILE A 195 26.33 -57.26 -19.38
C ILE A 195 26.61 -57.41 -17.89
N ASP A 196 26.43 -58.62 -17.38
CA ASP A 196 26.81 -58.97 -16.02
C ASP A 196 28.34 -59.04 -15.99
N ASP A 197 29.01 -57.94 -15.63
CA ASP A 197 30.42 -57.99 -15.24
C ASP A 197 30.52 -58.64 -13.85
N THR A 198 30.13 -59.90 -13.77
CA THR A 198 30.50 -60.82 -12.70
C THR A 198 31.36 -61.91 -13.31
N GLU A 199 32.57 -61.58 -13.71
CA GLU A 199 33.62 -62.58 -13.91
C GLU A 199 34.99 -61.98 -13.52
N ASP A 200 35.54 -62.59 -12.47
CA ASP A 200 36.96 -62.76 -12.18
C ASP A 200 37.74 -61.61 -11.50
N TYR A 201 37.66 -61.56 -10.17
CA TYR A 201 38.86 -61.32 -9.35
C TYR A 201 39.10 -62.53 -8.45
N GLY A 202 39.67 -63.57 -9.04
CA GLY A 202 40.36 -64.64 -8.32
C GLY A 202 41.46 -64.09 -7.42
N ASP A 203 41.30 -64.33 -6.13
CA ASP A 203 42.30 -64.86 -5.20
C ASP A 203 43.78 -64.58 -5.54
N LYS A 204 44.39 -63.62 -4.84
CA LYS A 204 45.78 -63.71 -4.38
C LYS A 204 46.05 -62.77 -3.21
N PHE A 205 46.01 -63.41 -2.05
CA PHE A 205 46.55 -62.96 -0.78
C PHE A 205 48.08 -62.80 -0.87
N GLU A 206 48.57 -61.85 -0.08
CA GLU A 206 49.92 -61.73 0.51
C GLU A 206 51.09 -61.03 -0.21
N GLU A 207 51.69 -60.15 0.61
CA GLU A 207 53.07 -59.69 0.69
C GLU A 207 53.62 -58.87 -0.48
N ASP A 208 53.92 -57.58 -0.24
CA ASP A 208 55.27 -57.21 0.22
C ASP A 208 55.39 -55.67 0.38
N LEU A 209 56.23 -55.26 1.34
CA LEU A 209 56.81 -53.92 1.56
C LEU A 209 55.88 -52.79 2.06
N SER A 210 55.82 -52.48 3.36
CA SER A 210 56.85 -51.74 4.10
C SER A 210 57.39 -50.53 3.33
N ASP A 211 56.87 -49.33 3.59
CA ASP A 211 57.70 -48.25 4.13
C ASP A 211 56.92 -46.95 4.36
N LYS A 212 57.21 -46.35 5.51
CA LYS A 212 57.12 -44.92 5.85
C LYS A 212 55.75 -44.35 6.23
N LEU A 213 55.50 -44.40 7.54
CA LEU A 213 54.85 -43.31 8.28
C LEU A 213 55.51 -41.96 7.99
N PRO A 214 54.73 -40.87 8.03
CA PRO A 214 55.19 -39.61 8.58
C PRO A 214 54.48 -39.30 9.90
N GLU A 215 55.26 -38.68 10.79
CA GLU A 215 55.06 -38.41 12.20
C GLU A 215 53.97 -37.36 12.50
N GLU A 216 53.40 -37.49 13.70
CA GLU A 216 52.56 -36.50 14.39
C GLU A 216 53.27 -35.16 14.56
N GLU A 217 52.52 -34.06 14.49
CA GLU A 217 52.79 -32.85 15.28
C GLU A 217 51.46 -32.11 15.60
N PRO A 218 51.43 -31.32 16.69
CA PRO A 218 50.51 -31.56 17.81
C PRO A 218 49.33 -30.57 17.93
N GLU A 219 48.42 -30.91 18.84
CA GLU A 219 47.30 -30.11 19.34
C GLU A 219 47.76 -28.76 19.94
N ASP A 220 47.17 -27.65 19.48
CA ASP A 220 47.17 -26.37 20.19
C ASP A 220 45.80 -26.19 20.86
N ASP A 221 45.78 -26.33 22.19
CA ASP A 221 44.72 -25.86 23.09
C ASP A 221 45.10 -24.48 23.64
N GLU A 222 44.33 -23.44 23.30
CA GLU A 222 43.92 -22.32 24.20
C GLU A 222 42.84 -21.42 23.56
#